data_AF-A0A660Y4R7-F1
#
_entry.id   AF-A0A660Y4R7-F1
#
_cell.length_a   1.000
_cell.length_b   1.000
_cell.length_c   1.000
_cell.angle_alpha   90.00
_cell.angle_beta   90.00
_cell.angle_gamma   90.00
#
_symmetry.space_group_name_H-M   'P 1'
#
loop_
_entity.id
_entity.type
_entity.pdbx_description
1 polymer ?
#
loop_
_entity_poly.entity_id
_entity_poly.type
_entity_poly.pdbx_seq_one_letter_code
_entity_poly.pdbx_strand_id
1 'polypeptide(L)' 'MGRIREKFRRMELEGRKGLVVYITAGDPDLDSTGEIVLELDRRGVDLV' A
#
# COMPACT_ATOMS: atom_id res chain seq x y z
N MET A 1 -1.11 -15.08 11.60
CA MET A 1 -1.88 -13.84 11.28
C MET A 1 -1.28 -13.25 10.02
N GLY A 2 -2.08 -12.73 9.09
CA GLY A 2 -1.60 -12.24 7.79
C GLY A 2 -1.50 -10.72 7.76
N ARG A 3 -0.53 -10.18 7.01
CA ARG A 3 -0.26 -8.73 6.88
C ARG A 3 -1.51 -7.91 6.56
N ILE A 4 -2.35 -8.42 5.66
CA ILE A 4 -3.62 -7.77 5.27
C ILE A 4 -4.56 -7.62 6.47
N ARG A 5 -4.76 -8.70 7.24
CA ARG A 5 -5.63 -8.70 8.42
C ARG A 5 -5.13 -7.72 9.48
N GLU A 6 -3.82 -7.65 9.67
CA GLU A 6 -3.19 -6.73 10.63
C GLU A 6 -3.36 -5.26 10.22
N LYS A 7 -3.17 -4.94 8.93
CA LYS A 7 -3.42 -3.59 8.39
C LYS A 7 -4.88 -3.17 8.59
N PHE A 8 -5.84 -4.01 8.24
CA PHE A 8 -7.27 -3.70 8.46
C PHE A 8 -7.61 -3.49 9.93
N ARG A 9 -7.11 -4.36 10.83
CA ARG A 9 -7.31 -4.20 12.27
C ARG A 9 -6.76 -2.88 12.78
N ARG A 10 -5.59 -2.45 12.30
CA ARG A 10 -4.99 -1.17 12.68
C ARG A 10 -5.85 0.01 12.23
N MET A 11 -6.34 0.00 10.99
CA MET A 11 -7.22 1.06 10.46
C MET A 11 -8.54 1.17 11.23
N GLU A 12 -9.11 0.03 11.62
CA GLU A 12 -10.32 -0.02 12.47
C GLU A 12 -10.06 0.61 13.85
N LEU A 13 -8.94 0.28 14.50
CA LEU A 13 -8.54 0.87 15.78
C LEU A 13 -8.26 2.38 15.69
N GLU A 14 -7.72 2.83 14.56
CA GLU A 14 -7.45 4.25 14.28
C GLU A 14 -8.72 5.02 13.87
N GLY A 15 -9.86 4.35 13.67
CA GLY A 15 -11.11 4.99 13.28
C GLY A 15 -11.09 5.60 11.87
N ARG A 16 -10.20 5.14 10.98
CA ARG A 16 -10.03 5.69 9.63
C ARG A 16 -10.30 4.66 8.54
N LYS A 17 -10.55 5.15 7.32
CA LYS A 17 -10.64 4.32 6.11
C LYS A 17 -9.23 4.03 5.57
N GLY A 18 -9.14 2.94 4.80
CA GLY A 18 -7.92 2.53 4.12
C GLY A 18 -7.89 2.94 2.65
N LEU A 19 -6.70 3.19 2.14
CA LEU A 19 -6.45 3.40 0.72
C LEU A 19 -5.74 2.16 0.13
N VAL A 20 -6.36 1.58 -0.91
CA VAL A 20 -5.79 0.48 -1.70
C VAL A 20 -5.52 1.00 -3.10
N VAL A 21 -4.27 0.92 -3.53
CA VAL A 21 -3.84 1.37 -4.86
C VAL A 21 -3.51 0.14 -5.69
N TYR A 22 -3.81 0.18 -6.98
CA TYR A 22 -3.38 -0.84 -7.93
C TYR A 22 -2.47 -0.18 -8.96
N ILE A 23 -1.30 -0.78 -9.18
CA ILE A 23 -0.36 -0.38 -10.23
C ILE A 23 0.04 -1.60 -11.05
N THR A 24 0.39 -1.37 -12.31
CA THR A 24 0.94 -2.41 -13.18
C THR A 24 2.44 -2.55 -12.91
N ALA A 25 2.87 -3.73 -12.49
CA ALA A 25 4.30 -4.00 -12.31
C ALA A 25 5.01 -3.97 -13.66
N GLY A 26 6.09 -3.19 -13.75
CA GLY A 26 6.87 -3.03 -14.98
C GLY A 26 6.42 -1.90 -15.89
N ASP A 27 5.49 -1.03 -15.45
CA ASP A 27 5.11 0.19 -16.17
C ASP A 27 5.65 1.44 -15.44
N PRO A 28 6.58 2.22 -16.00
CA PRO A 28 7.29 2.00 -17.28
C PRO A 28 8.38 0.91 -17.23
N ASP A 29 8.88 0.55 -16.04
CA ASP A 29 9.85 -0.52 -15.81
C ASP A 29 9.81 -1.00 -14.33
N LEU A 30 10.57 -2.06 -14.01
CA LEU A 30 10.56 -2.66 -12.67
C LEU A 30 11.29 -1.82 -11.61
N ASP A 31 12.32 -1.06 -12.01
CA ASP A 31 13.04 -0.17 -11.09
C ASP A 31 12.10 0.95 -10.64
N SER A 32 11.40 1.57 -11.59
CA SER A 32 10.35 2.56 -11.37
C SER A 32 9.22 2.00 -10.51
N THR A 33 8.80 0.74 -10.74
CA THR A 33 7.78 0.09 -9.89
C THR A 33 8.22 0.06 -8.42
N GLY A 34 9.49 -0.27 -8.15
CA GLY A 34 10.03 -0.27 -6.78
C GLY A 34 10.00 1.11 -6.13
N GLU A 35 10.41 2.15 -6.86
CA GLU A 35 10.37 3.54 -6.38
C GLU A 35 8.95 4.00 -6.08
N ILE A 36 7.99 3.67 -6.96
CA ILE A 36 6.57 4.00 -6.81
C ILE A 36 6.00 3.33 -5.57
N VAL A 37 6.21 2.03 -5.36
CA VAL A 37 5.69 1.31 -4.18
C VAL A 37 6.20 1.93 -2.88
N LEU A 38 7.49 2.30 -2.83
CA LEU A 38 8.07 2.94 -1.65
C LEU A 38 7.52 4.36 -1.42
N GLU A 39 7.26 5.12 -2.48
CA GLU A 39 6.63 6.44 -2.36
C GLU A 39 5.16 6.33 -1.92
N LEU A 40 4.41 5.35 -2.41
CA LEU A 40 3.02 5.10 -1.98
C LEU A 40 2.95 4.79 -0.49
N ASP A 41 3.85 3.97 0.05
CA ASP A 41 3.94 3.70 1.50
C ASP A 41 4.23 4.99 2.29
N ARG A 42 5.19 5.82 1.84
CA ARG A 42 5.49 7.13 2.46
C ARG A 42 4.31 8.10 2.44
N ARG A 43 3.44 8.01 1.42
CA ARG A 43 2.23 8.84 1.29
C ARG A 43 1.05 8.32 2.11
N GLY A 44 1.20 7.19 2.79
CA GLY A 44 0.17 6.62 3.66
C GLY A 44 -0.79 5.66 2.96
N VAL A 45 -0.42 5.10 1.80
CA VAL A 45 -1.18 4.01 1.19
C VAL A 45 -1.09 2.77 2.08
N ASP A 46 -2.22 2.11 2.31
CA ASP A 46 -2.29 0.99 3.24
C ASP A 46 -1.93 -0.34 2.58
N LEU A 47 -2.33 -0.50 1.31
CA LEU A 47 -2.08 -1.67 0.45
C LEU A 47 -1.84 -1.24 -1.01
N VAL A 48 -0.88 -1.88 -1.66
CA VAL A 48 -0.55 -1.77 -3.09
C VAL A 48 -0.54 -3.17 -3.71
#